data_AF-A0ABC8BUQ2-F1
#
_entry.id   AF-A0ABC8BUQ2-F1
#
_cell.length_a   1.000
_cell.length_b   1.000
_cell.length_c   1.000
_cell.angle_alpha   90.00
_cell.angle_beta   90.00
_cell.angle_gamma   90.00
#
_symmetry.space_group_name_H-M   'P 1'
#
loop_
_entity.id
_entity.type
_entity.pdbx_description
1 polymer ?
#
loop_
_entity_poly.entity_id
_entity_poly.type
_entity_poly.pdbx_seq_one_letter_code
_entity_poly.pdbx_strand_id
1 'polypeptide(L)'
;MPVRPELPEILNRADFGGLAGREPKSVAKMADRGLLAEPTHQHQGKPIWERSAALDWFRSLHDHAVVVPGNEPAFAELREHGIYMCPATSNHLSLARPRLLVMYTPGGGGRVFEVTEVETVGQGLPGTRATTPGTVEITRTRESEDRRTYPSWTVFFLSEAGAIEVITPVIQQGRYVTTGDVQQAMVSGKLLVQPLDKAFPVRQ
;
A
#
# COMPACT_ATOMS: atom_id res chain seq x y z
N MET A 1 -13.15 -1.74 42.88
CA MET A 1 -13.49 -2.87 41.99
C MET A 1 -12.28 -3.12 41.10
N PRO A 2 -11.79 -4.37 40.95
CA PRO A 2 -10.77 -4.63 39.95
C PRO A 2 -11.37 -4.38 38.56
N VAL A 3 -10.76 -3.48 37.80
CA VAL A 3 -11.09 -3.27 36.38
C VAL A 3 -10.86 -4.61 35.70
N ARG A 4 -11.92 -5.24 35.21
CA ARG A 4 -11.76 -6.43 34.36
C ARG A 4 -10.98 -5.96 33.13
N PRO A 5 -9.86 -6.62 32.77
CA PRO A 5 -9.22 -6.31 31.50
C PRO A 5 -10.27 -6.48 30.41
N GLU A 6 -10.51 -5.43 29.62
CA GLU A 6 -11.36 -5.53 28.44
C GLU A 6 -10.78 -6.64 27.56
N LEU A 7 -11.63 -7.58 27.17
CA LEU A 7 -11.22 -8.62 26.24
C LEU A 7 -10.87 -7.96 24.90
N PRO A 8 -9.78 -8.38 24.23
CA PRO A 8 -9.40 -7.80 22.96
C PRO A 8 -10.54 -7.96 21.96
N GLU A 9 -10.90 -6.87 21.28
CA GLU A 9 -11.90 -6.90 20.22
C GLU A 9 -11.35 -7.72 19.04
N ILE A 10 -12.05 -8.78 18.66
CA ILE A 10 -11.60 -9.71 17.62
C ILE A 10 -12.35 -9.45 16.32
N LEU A 11 -11.61 -9.38 15.21
CA LEU A 11 -12.11 -9.32 13.85
C LEU A 11 -12.00 -10.69 13.19
N ASN A 12 -13.09 -11.14 12.59
CA ASN A 12 -13.04 -12.26 11.65
C ASN A 12 -12.71 -11.74 10.22
N ARG A 13 -12.57 -12.65 9.25
CA ARG A 13 -12.28 -12.29 7.85
C ARG A 13 -13.29 -11.32 7.23
N ALA A 14 -14.56 -11.42 7.59
CA ALA A 14 -15.60 -10.53 7.08
C ALA A 14 -15.50 -9.14 7.71
N ASP A 15 -15.28 -9.04 9.02
CA ASP A 15 -15.13 -7.75 9.70
C ASP A 15 -13.88 -7.02 9.19
N PHE A 16 -12.75 -7.74 9.10
CA PHE A 16 -11.51 -7.14 8.60
C PHE A 16 -11.60 -6.81 7.11
N GLY A 17 -12.26 -7.66 6.32
CA GLY A 17 -12.56 -7.37 4.91
C GLY A 17 -13.43 -6.11 4.75
N GLY A 18 -14.44 -5.94 5.59
CA GLY A 18 -15.27 -4.74 5.63
C GLY A 18 -14.45 -3.48 5.90
N LEU A 19 -13.55 -3.52 6.88
CA LEU A 19 -12.64 -2.40 7.17
C LEU A 19 -11.70 -2.10 5.99
N ALA A 20 -11.11 -3.13 5.39
CA ALA A 20 -10.17 -3.00 4.29
C ALA A 20 -10.84 -2.73 2.92
N GLY A 21 -12.17 -2.76 2.84
CA GLY A 21 -12.89 -2.72 1.56
C GLY A 21 -12.51 -3.89 0.64
N ARG A 22 -12.43 -5.11 1.19
CA ARG A 22 -12.02 -6.34 0.51
C ARG A 22 -12.97 -7.49 0.79
N GLU A 23 -13.08 -8.40 -0.19
CA GLU A 23 -13.86 -9.62 0.00
C GLU A 23 -13.24 -10.50 1.10
N PRO A 24 -14.04 -11.14 1.97
CA PRO A 24 -13.52 -11.93 3.09
C PRO A 24 -12.54 -13.04 2.67
N LYS A 25 -12.72 -13.61 1.47
CA LYS A 25 -11.85 -14.67 0.93
C LYS A 25 -10.46 -14.15 0.52
N SER A 26 -10.30 -12.86 0.23
CA SER A 26 -9.01 -12.30 -0.18
C SER A 26 -8.17 -11.84 1.01
N VAL A 27 -8.79 -11.54 2.15
CA VAL A 27 -8.11 -11.00 3.36
C VAL A 27 -6.92 -11.87 3.80
N ALA A 28 -7.13 -13.18 3.97
CA ALA A 28 -6.06 -14.08 4.40
C ALA A 28 -4.91 -14.11 3.38
N LYS A 29 -5.24 -14.24 2.09
CA LYS A 29 -4.24 -14.23 1.00
C LYS A 29 -3.48 -12.90 0.93
N MET A 30 -4.13 -11.79 1.29
CA MET A 30 -3.51 -10.47 1.35
C MET A 30 -2.60 -10.32 2.57
N ALA A 31 -3.02 -10.85 3.73
CA ALA A 31 -2.19 -10.93 4.92
C ALA A 31 -0.92 -11.75 4.65
N ASP A 32 -1.04 -12.96 4.07
CA ASP A 32 0.09 -13.82 3.67
C ASP A 32 1.05 -13.13 2.69
N ARG A 33 0.56 -12.12 1.97
CA ARG A 33 1.31 -11.28 1.04
C ARG A 33 1.82 -10.00 1.69
N GLY A 34 1.76 -9.85 3.00
CA GLY A 34 2.17 -8.63 3.71
C GLY A 34 1.40 -7.37 3.30
N LEU A 35 0.18 -7.50 2.78
CA LEU A 35 -0.68 -6.38 2.36
C LEU A 35 -1.71 -5.98 3.42
N LEU A 36 -1.84 -6.84 4.43
CA LEU A 36 -2.65 -6.66 5.61
C LEU A 36 -1.88 -7.24 6.80
N ALA A 37 -2.35 -6.93 8.01
CA ALA A 37 -1.83 -7.57 9.21
C ALA A 37 -1.94 -9.09 9.11
N GLU A 38 -0.90 -9.79 9.57
CA GLU A 38 -0.95 -11.23 9.80
C GLU A 38 -2.02 -11.56 10.87
N PRO A 39 -2.72 -12.70 10.77
CA PRO A 39 -3.67 -13.11 11.78
C PRO A 39 -2.96 -13.33 13.12
N THR A 40 -3.51 -12.73 14.17
CA THR A 40 -2.98 -12.88 15.53
C THR A 40 -3.22 -14.28 16.10
N HIS A 41 -4.32 -14.94 15.68
CA HIS A 41 -4.74 -16.24 16.21
C HIS A 41 -5.51 -17.04 15.14
N GLN A 42 -5.80 -18.30 15.47
CA GLN A 42 -6.71 -19.15 14.71
C GLN A 42 -7.86 -19.64 15.60
N HIS A 43 -9.07 -19.68 15.05
CA HIS A 43 -10.24 -20.28 15.68
C HIS A 43 -10.90 -21.27 14.73
N GLN A 44 -10.95 -22.55 15.11
CA GLN A 44 -11.45 -23.65 14.26
C GLN A 44 -10.79 -23.67 12.86
N GLY A 45 -9.48 -23.45 12.80
CA GLY A 45 -8.71 -23.37 11.56
C GLY A 45 -8.96 -22.12 10.71
N LYS A 46 -9.73 -21.14 11.20
CA LYS A 46 -9.96 -19.86 10.51
C LYS A 46 -9.11 -18.76 11.14
N PRO A 47 -8.47 -17.89 10.34
CA PRO A 47 -7.69 -16.77 10.85
C PRO A 47 -8.59 -15.73 11.51
N ILE A 48 -8.11 -15.17 12.63
CA ILE A 48 -8.74 -14.07 13.37
C ILE A 48 -7.68 -13.05 13.80
N TRP A 49 -8.09 -11.79 13.87
CA TRP A 49 -7.22 -10.65 14.18
C TRP A 49 -7.70 -9.95 15.45
N GLU A 50 -6.79 -9.59 16.34
CA GLU A 50 -7.07 -8.53 17.29
C GLU A 50 -7.21 -7.20 16.53
N ARG A 51 -8.28 -6.46 16.83
CA ARG A 51 -8.58 -5.20 16.14
C ARG A 51 -7.45 -4.19 16.31
N SER A 52 -6.87 -4.08 17.50
CA SER A 52 -5.73 -3.20 17.76
C SER A 52 -4.56 -3.50 16.82
N ALA A 53 -4.13 -4.76 16.74
CA ALA A 53 -3.05 -5.19 15.87
C ALA A 53 -3.35 -4.94 14.38
N ALA A 54 -4.59 -5.22 13.95
CA ALA A 54 -5.01 -4.95 12.58
C ALA A 54 -4.98 -3.46 12.22
N LEU A 55 -5.38 -2.59 13.15
CA LEU A 55 -5.37 -1.14 12.95
C LEU A 55 -3.96 -0.54 13.05
N ASP A 56 -3.13 -1.03 13.97
CA ASP A 56 -1.74 -0.59 14.13
C ASP A 56 -0.89 -0.91 12.90
N TRP A 57 -1.21 -1.99 12.21
CA TRP A 57 -0.59 -2.32 10.93
C TRP A 57 -0.78 -1.21 9.89
N PHE A 58 -1.96 -0.57 9.82
CA PHE A 58 -2.20 0.52 8.87
C PHE A 58 -1.53 1.85 9.25
N ARG A 59 -1.07 1.98 10.51
CA ARG A 59 -0.39 3.17 11.05
C ARG A 59 1.10 3.20 10.75
N SER A 60 1.66 2.06 10.35
CA SER A 60 3.10 1.89 10.20
C SER A 60 3.47 1.61 8.76
N LEU A 61 4.64 2.10 8.35
CA LEU A 61 5.29 1.65 7.13
C LEU A 61 6.00 0.33 7.39
N HIS A 62 5.90 -0.60 6.45
CA HIS A 62 6.47 -1.93 6.55
C HIS A 62 7.64 -2.09 5.58
N ASP A 63 8.59 -2.94 5.97
CA ASP A 63 9.83 -3.17 5.25
C ASP A 63 9.63 -3.97 3.95
N HIS A 64 9.01 -3.31 2.97
CA HIS A 64 8.85 -3.76 1.62
C HIS A 64 8.80 -2.56 0.67
N ALA A 65 8.94 -2.85 -0.62
CA ALA A 65 8.77 -1.88 -1.67
C ALA A 65 7.65 -2.28 -2.62
N VAL A 66 7.06 -1.30 -3.30
CA VAL A 66 6.14 -1.55 -4.41
C VAL A 66 6.62 -0.86 -5.68
N VAL A 67 6.70 -1.61 -6.76
CA VAL A 67 6.99 -1.12 -8.10
C VAL A 67 5.68 -0.86 -8.83
N VAL A 68 5.48 0.35 -9.34
CA VAL A 68 4.26 0.76 -10.06
C VAL A 68 4.58 1.37 -11.42
N PRO A 69 3.78 1.07 -12.46
CA PRO A 69 3.85 1.85 -13.69
C PRO A 69 3.38 3.28 -13.39
N GLY A 70 4.21 4.26 -13.73
CA GLY A 70 3.87 5.68 -13.68
C GLY A 70 3.25 6.14 -14.99
N ASN A 71 2.18 6.91 -14.91
CA ASN A 71 1.61 7.65 -16.04
C ASN A 71 1.86 9.16 -15.84
N GLU A 72 1.64 9.95 -16.88
CA GLU A 72 1.91 11.41 -16.82
C GLU A 72 1.17 12.11 -15.66
N PRO A 73 -0.11 11.82 -15.36
CA PRO A 73 -0.78 12.38 -14.19
C PRO A 73 -0.06 12.07 -12.86
N ALA A 74 0.35 10.82 -12.64
CA ALA A 74 1.06 10.44 -11.42
C ALA A 74 2.42 11.14 -11.29
N PHE A 75 3.12 11.36 -12.41
CA PHE A 75 4.36 12.13 -12.41
C PHE A 75 4.12 13.63 -12.22
N ALA A 76 3.02 14.18 -12.71
CA ALA A 76 2.67 15.58 -12.50
C ALA A 76 2.38 15.87 -11.02
N GLU A 77 1.57 15.03 -10.36
CA GLU A 77 1.27 15.14 -8.92
C GLU A 77 2.52 15.00 -8.06
N LEU A 78 3.40 14.06 -8.42
CA LEU A 78 4.68 13.91 -7.75
C LEU A 78 5.52 15.20 -7.86
N ARG A 79 5.57 15.84 -9.03
CA ARG A 79 6.31 17.09 -9.23
C ARG A 79 5.69 18.27 -8.47
N GLU A 80 4.38 18.36 -8.44
CA GLU A 80 3.66 19.50 -7.87
C GLU A 80 3.51 19.41 -6.35
N HIS A 81 3.30 18.19 -5.83
CA HIS A 81 2.90 17.98 -4.44
C HIS A 81 3.79 16.99 -3.69
N GLY A 82 4.71 16.29 -4.36
CA GLY A 82 5.52 15.25 -3.71
C GLY A 82 4.69 14.04 -3.28
N ILE A 83 3.62 13.72 -4.01
CA ILE A 83 2.72 12.61 -3.67
C ILE A 83 2.54 11.63 -4.83
N TYR A 84 2.10 10.42 -4.47
CA TYR A 84 1.44 9.51 -5.37
C TYR A 84 0.07 9.17 -4.80
N MET A 85 -0.98 9.19 -5.61
CA MET A 85 -2.32 8.79 -5.16
C MET A 85 -2.82 7.55 -5.87
N CYS A 86 -3.53 6.72 -5.13
CA CYS A 86 -4.11 5.48 -5.61
C CYS A 86 -5.57 5.36 -5.14
N PRO A 87 -6.53 5.02 -6.02
CA PRO A 87 -7.91 4.80 -5.58
C PRO A 87 -8.02 3.69 -4.53
N ALA A 88 -8.93 3.82 -3.57
CA ALA A 88 -9.18 2.82 -2.51
C ALA A 88 -9.49 1.41 -3.06
N THR A 89 -10.11 1.36 -4.24
CA THR A 89 -10.48 0.14 -4.96
C THR A 89 -9.32 -0.48 -5.73
N SER A 90 -8.18 0.19 -5.83
CA SER A 90 -7.00 -0.33 -6.51
C SER A 90 -6.46 -1.55 -5.77
N ASN A 91 -6.33 -2.65 -6.51
CA ASN A 91 -5.75 -3.89 -5.99
C ASN A 91 -4.23 -3.84 -5.85
N HIS A 92 -3.58 -2.76 -6.29
CA HIS A 92 -2.11 -2.71 -6.34
C HIS A 92 -1.53 -2.07 -5.10
N LEU A 93 -2.01 -0.90 -4.66
CA LEU A 93 -1.40 -0.16 -3.54
C LEU A 93 -2.35 0.33 -2.47
N SER A 94 -3.68 0.30 -2.67
CA SER A 94 -4.56 1.11 -1.82
C SER A 94 -4.49 0.77 -0.32
N LEU A 95 -4.12 -0.47 0.00
CA LEU A 95 -3.91 -0.93 1.38
C LEU A 95 -2.43 -1.10 1.75
N ALA A 96 -1.53 -1.02 0.78
CA ALA A 96 -0.10 -1.17 1.02
C ALA A 96 0.43 -0.06 1.93
N ARG A 97 1.45 -0.39 2.71
CA ARG A 97 2.23 0.57 3.50
C ARG A 97 3.72 0.30 3.27
N PRO A 98 4.23 0.50 2.05
CA PRO A 98 5.64 0.22 1.78
C PRO A 98 6.53 1.30 2.35
N ARG A 99 7.79 0.97 2.63
CA ARG A 99 8.84 1.96 2.89
C ARG A 99 9.37 2.60 1.62
N LEU A 100 9.36 1.86 0.51
CA LEU A 100 9.84 2.34 -0.79
C LEU A 100 8.77 2.21 -1.87
N LEU A 101 8.68 3.23 -2.72
CA LEU A 101 7.89 3.19 -3.94
C LEU A 101 8.82 3.34 -5.14
N VAL A 102 8.72 2.45 -6.11
CA VAL A 102 9.44 2.57 -7.38
C VAL A 102 8.43 2.91 -8.47
N MET A 103 8.45 4.14 -8.97
CA MET A 103 7.62 4.54 -10.10
C MET A 103 8.43 4.42 -11.38
N TYR A 104 7.94 3.69 -12.37
CA TYR A 104 8.69 3.49 -13.61
C TYR A 104 7.84 3.72 -14.86
N THR A 105 8.48 4.25 -15.89
CA THR A 105 7.84 4.42 -17.21
C THR A 105 8.00 3.12 -17.99
N PRO A 106 6.92 2.53 -18.56
CA PRO A 106 7.05 1.35 -19.39
C PRO A 106 8.07 1.53 -20.52
N GLY A 107 9.09 0.67 -20.57
CA GLY A 107 10.19 0.76 -21.54
C GLY A 107 11.32 1.73 -21.15
N GLY A 108 11.27 2.35 -19.97
CA GLY A 108 12.31 3.22 -19.41
C GLY A 108 12.72 2.82 -17.99
N GLY A 109 13.51 3.69 -17.37
CA GLY A 109 13.97 3.53 -15.98
C GLY A 109 12.90 3.83 -14.93
N GLY A 110 13.18 3.43 -13.70
CA GLY A 110 12.38 3.71 -12.52
C GLY A 110 13.02 4.75 -11.62
N ARG A 111 12.19 5.61 -11.01
CA ARG A 111 12.59 6.47 -9.89
C ARG A 111 12.16 5.81 -8.59
N VAL A 112 13.04 5.85 -7.60
CA VAL A 112 12.86 5.26 -6.28
C VAL A 112 12.56 6.38 -5.30
N PHE A 113 11.52 6.18 -4.50
CA PHE A 113 11.07 7.11 -3.49
C PHE A 113 10.97 6.42 -2.14
N GLU A 114 11.38 7.11 -1.09
CA GLU A 114 10.97 6.80 0.27
C GLU A 114 9.53 7.25 0.47
N VAL A 115 8.69 6.35 0.99
CA VAL A 115 7.39 6.75 1.51
C VAL A 115 7.63 7.31 2.89
N THR A 116 7.30 8.57 3.09
CA THR A 116 7.44 9.23 4.39
C THR A 116 6.18 9.08 5.21
N GLU A 117 5.01 9.17 4.56
CA GLU A 117 3.71 9.10 5.21
C GLU A 117 2.63 8.55 4.26
N VAL A 118 1.52 8.06 4.84
CA VAL A 118 0.34 7.63 4.10
C VAL A 118 -0.92 8.21 4.73
N GLU A 119 -1.73 8.86 3.89
CA GLU A 119 -3.08 9.34 4.23
C GLU A 119 -4.15 8.52 3.48
N THR A 120 -5.31 8.32 4.10
CA THR A 120 -6.50 7.80 3.41
C THR A 120 -7.60 8.85 3.43
N VAL A 121 -8.26 9.01 2.30
CA VAL A 121 -9.38 9.93 2.10
C VAL A 121 -10.63 9.07 1.87
N GLY A 122 -11.68 9.25 2.67
CA GLY A 122 -12.98 8.59 2.47
C GLY A 122 -13.04 7.09 2.83
N GLN A 123 -11.95 6.45 3.27
CA GLN A 123 -11.92 5.00 3.54
C GLN A 123 -12.35 4.60 4.95
N GLY A 124 -12.46 5.56 5.88
CA GLY A 124 -12.84 5.27 7.27
C GLY A 124 -11.86 4.33 8.01
N LEU A 125 -10.69 4.04 7.44
CA LEU A 125 -9.64 3.21 8.03
C LEU A 125 -8.99 3.96 9.20
N PRO A 126 -9.20 3.52 10.46
CA PRO A 126 -8.64 4.19 11.62
C PRO A 126 -7.13 3.92 11.70
N GLY A 127 -6.29 4.85 11.26
CA GLY A 127 -4.84 4.71 11.43
C GLY A 127 -3.96 5.32 10.36
N THR A 128 -4.50 5.90 9.29
CA THR A 128 -3.66 6.85 8.54
C THR A 128 -3.53 8.15 9.32
N ARG A 129 -2.49 8.95 9.04
CA ARG A 129 -2.44 10.34 9.50
C ARG A 129 -3.80 11.00 9.16
N ALA A 130 -4.26 11.87 10.04
CA ALA A 130 -5.49 12.63 9.79
C ALA A 130 -5.35 13.36 8.45
N THR A 131 -6.30 13.12 7.55
CA THR A 131 -6.28 13.70 6.21
C THR A 131 -6.16 15.22 6.32
N THR A 132 -5.11 15.79 5.74
CA THR A 132 -4.94 17.25 5.80
C THR A 132 -5.92 17.97 4.86
N PRO A 133 -6.28 19.23 5.15
CA PRO A 133 -7.09 20.03 4.22
C PRO A 133 -6.49 20.11 2.82
N GLY A 134 -5.15 20.18 2.71
CA GLY A 134 -4.43 20.19 1.44
C GLY A 134 -4.61 18.88 0.68
N THR A 135 -4.47 17.72 1.35
CA THR A 135 -4.73 16.41 0.73
C THR A 135 -6.18 16.29 0.23
N VAL A 136 -7.14 16.83 0.99
CA VAL A 136 -8.56 16.85 0.58
C VAL A 136 -8.76 17.71 -0.67
N GLU A 137 -8.11 18.87 -0.75
CA GLU A 137 -8.20 19.76 -1.92
C GLU A 137 -7.62 19.11 -3.17
N ILE A 138 -6.40 18.57 -3.09
CA ILE A 138 -5.75 17.86 -4.20
C ILE A 138 -6.63 16.70 -4.67
N THR A 139 -7.19 15.94 -3.72
CA THR A 139 -8.07 14.81 -4.03
C THR A 139 -9.36 15.25 -4.71
N ARG A 140 -9.99 16.35 -4.27
CA ARG A 140 -11.18 16.90 -4.92
C ARG A 140 -10.92 17.38 -6.34
N THR A 141 -9.77 18.00 -6.58
CA THR A 141 -9.36 18.40 -7.93
C THR A 141 -9.28 17.17 -8.83
N ARG A 142 -8.60 16.11 -8.38
CA ARG A 142 -8.51 14.85 -9.13
C ARG A 142 -9.85 14.13 -9.29
N GLU A 143 -10.68 14.11 -8.26
CA GLU A 143 -12.06 13.57 -8.34
C GLU A 143 -12.90 14.32 -9.36
N SER A 144 -12.67 15.62 -9.56
CA SER A 144 -13.36 16.41 -10.58
C SER A 144 -12.94 16.02 -12.00
N GLU A 145 -11.70 15.57 -12.17
CA GLU A 145 -11.13 15.08 -13.43
C GLU A 145 -11.54 13.61 -13.69
N ASP A 146 -11.54 12.76 -12.67
CA ASP A 146 -11.98 11.35 -12.69
C ASP A 146 -13.50 11.14 -12.44
N ARG A 147 -14.20 12.27 -12.35
CA ARG A 147 -15.62 12.67 -12.26
C ARG A 147 -16.74 11.73 -11.77
N ARG A 148 -16.51 10.46 -11.42
CA ARG A 148 -17.56 9.55 -10.89
C ARG A 148 -17.07 8.25 -10.26
N THR A 149 -15.79 7.90 -10.41
CA THR A 149 -15.37 6.49 -10.27
C THR A 149 -14.79 6.15 -8.89
N TYR A 150 -14.16 7.11 -8.20
CA TYR A 150 -13.38 6.82 -7.00
C TYR A 150 -13.72 7.80 -5.86
N PRO A 151 -14.58 7.40 -4.91
CA PRO A 151 -14.96 8.25 -3.77
C PRO A 151 -13.93 8.21 -2.62
N SER A 152 -12.82 7.51 -2.80
CA SER A 152 -11.86 7.24 -1.74
C SER A 152 -10.48 6.95 -2.30
N TRP A 153 -9.46 7.45 -1.61
CA TRP A 153 -8.08 7.49 -2.09
C TRP A 153 -7.09 7.14 -0.98
N THR A 154 -5.96 6.58 -1.37
CA THR A 154 -4.77 6.42 -0.53
C THR A 154 -3.68 7.31 -1.12
N VAL A 155 -3.15 8.21 -0.31
CA VAL A 155 -2.17 9.21 -0.71
C VAL A 155 -0.85 8.89 -0.02
N PHE A 156 0.19 8.70 -0.82
CA PHE A 156 1.55 8.40 -0.37
C PHE A 156 2.37 9.67 -0.51
N PHE A 157 2.99 10.11 0.58
CA PHE A 157 3.95 11.20 0.56
C PHE A 157 5.34 10.65 0.28
N LEU A 158 6.03 11.27 -0.66
CA LEU A 158 7.21 10.70 -1.28
C LEU A 158 8.40 11.66 -1.16
N SER A 159 9.56 11.09 -0.85
CA SER A 159 10.86 11.75 -0.97
C SER A 159 11.72 10.98 -1.97
N GLU A 160 12.36 11.66 -2.92
CA GLU A 160 13.20 10.99 -3.90
C GLU A 160 14.46 10.40 -3.25
N ALA A 161 14.70 9.11 -3.51
CA ALA A 161 15.80 8.35 -2.94
C ALA A 161 16.82 7.89 -4.00
N GLY A 162 16.41 7.77 -5.26
CA GLY A 162 17.32 7.36 -6.33
C GLY A 162 16.62 6.94 -7.62
N ALA A 163 17.35 6.23 -8.46
CA ALA A 163 16.86 5.73 -9.75
C ALA A 163 17.41 4.33 -10.05
N ILE A 164 16.72 3.63 -10.95
CA ILE A 164 17.07 2.32 -11.47
C ILE A 164 16.95 2.41 -13.00
N GLU A 165 17.98 2.00 -13.73
CA GLU A 165 18.02 2.16 -15.18
C GLU A 165 17.03 1.25 -15.91
N VAL A 166 16.89 0.00 -15.45
CA VAL A 166 16.08 -1.03 -16.12
C VAL A 166 15.25 -1.82 -15.12
N ILE A 167 13.94 -1.93 -15.40
CA ILE A 167 13.02 -2.81 -14.67
C ILE A 167 12.51 -3.88 -15.63
N THR A 168 12.58 -5.15 -15.23
CA THR A 168 12.17 -6.29 -16.06
C THR A 168 11.39 -7.34 -15.25
N PRO A 169 10.28 -7.89 -15.77
CA PRO A 169 9.62 -7.53 -17.02
C PRO A 169 8.88 -6.18 -16.91
N VAL A 170 8.36 -5.68 -18.03
CA VAL A 170 7.39 -4.58 -18.00
C VAL A 170 6.11 -5.09 -17.33
N ILE A 171 5.70 -4.41 -16.27
CA ILE A 171 4.53 -4.74 -15.46
C ILE A 171 3.39 -3.74 -15.71
N GLN A 172 2.20 -4.24 -16.03
CA GLN A 172 1.00 -3.40 -16.20
C GLN A 172 0.29 -3.10 -14.87
N GLN A 173 0.80 -3.65 -13.78
CA GLN A 173 0.17 -3.69 -12.48
C GLN A 173 1.25 -3.65 -11.41
N GLY A 174 0.96 -3.06 -10.24
CA GLY A 174 1.94 -2.95 -9.16
C GLY A 174 2.50 -4.30 -8.71
N ARG A 175 3.77 -4.32 -8.30
CA ARG A 175 4.47 -5.51 -7.81
C ARG A 175 5.23 -5.24 -6.54
N TYR A 176 5.20 -6.21 -5.66
CA TYR A 176 5.88 -6.13 -4.39
C TYR A 176 7.25 -6.78 -4.49
N VAL A 177 8.24 -6.12 -3.91
CA VAL A 177 9.63 -6.59 -3.82
C VAL A 177 10.18 -6.23 -2.45
N THR A 178 11.32 -6.80 -2.08
CA THR A 178 11.97 -6.42 -0.81
C THR A 178 12.66 -5.06 -0.95
N THR A 179 12.86 -4.37 0.17
CA THR A 179 13.65 -3.13 0.19
C THR A 179 15.10 -3.39 -0.23
N GLY A 180 15.66 -4.55 0.15
CA GLY A 180 16.99 -5.00 -0.26
C GLY A 180 17.13 -5.14 -1.79
N ASP A 181 16.15 -5.74 -2.46
CA ASP A 181 16.16 -5.86 -3.93
C ASP A 181 16.21 -4.50 -4.61
N VAL A 182 15.46 -3.51 -4.09
CA VAL A 182 15.46 -2.14 -4.62
C VAL A 182 16.80 -1.46 -4.37
N GLN A 183 17.35 -1.57 -3.15
CA GLN A 183 18.65 -1.00 -2.82
C GLN A 183 19.77 -1.57 -3.69
N GLN A 184 19.77 -2.89 -3.90
CA GLN A 184 20.71 -3.53 -4.82
C GLN A 184 20.48 -3.09 -6.27
N ALA A 185 19.22 -2.90 -6.69
CA ALA A 185 18.90 -2.43 -8.03
C ALA A 185 19.34 -0.98 -8.28
N MET A 186 19.30 -0.10 -7.26
CA MET A 186 19.84 1.26 -7.37
C MET A 186 21.35 1.27 -7.60
N VAL A 187 22.07 0.26 -7.09
CA VAL A 187 23.52 0.10 -7.31
C VAL A 187 23.82 -0.59 -8.65
N SER A 188 23.08 -1.65 -8.98
CA SER A 188 23.34 -2.46 -10.18
C SER A 188 22.69 -1.92 -11.46
N GLY A 189 21.78 -0.95 -11.34
CA GLY A 189 20.99 -0.40 -12.44
C GLY A 189 19.82 -1.28 -12.88
N LYS A 190 19.65 -2.49 -12.32
CA LYS A 190 18.65 -3.46 -12.79
C LYS A 190 17.79 -4.02 -11.67
N LEU A 191 16.48 -3.92 -11.83
CA LEU A 191 15.50 -4.57 -10.96
C LEU A 191 14.77 -5.70 -11.70
N LEU A 192 14.84 -6.91 -11.14
CA LEU A 192 14.03 -8.04 -11.57
C LEU A 192 12.77 -8.13 -10.71
N VAL A 193 11.62 -8.14 -11.36
CA VAL A 193 10.32 -8.16 -10.70
C VAL A 193 9.61 -9.46 -11.02
N GLN A 194 8.99 -10.08 -10.00
CA GLN A 194 8.25 -11.33 -10.20
C GLN A 194 6.92 -11.09 -10.94
N PRO A 195 6.41 -12.10 -11.68
CA PRO A 195 5.08 -12.03 -12.26
C PRO A 195 3.96 -12.02 -11.18
N LEU A 196 2.74 -11.61 -11.55
CA LEU A 196 1.63 -11.32 -10.61
C LEU A 196 1.19 -12.52 -9.74
N ASP A 197 1.39 -13.73 -10.26
CA ASP A 197 0.97 -15.00 -9.66
C ASP A 197 1.90 -15.48 -8.55
N LYS A 198 3.16 -15.04 -8.55
CA LYS A 198 4.08 -15.27 -7.44
C LYS A 198 3.77 -14.29 -6.33
N ALA A 199 3.38 -14.84 -5.17
CA ALA A 199 3.27 -14.08 -3.93
C ALA A 199 4.59 -13.34 -3.64
N PHE A 200 4.55 -12.39 -2.71
CA PHE A 200 5.75 -11.81 -2.11
C PHE A 200 6.85 -12.88 -1.94
N PRO A 201 8.14 -12.56 -2.13
CA PRO A 201 9.18 -13.46 -1.68
C PRO A 201 8.88 -13.83 -0.23
N VAL A 202 8.66 -15.13 0.01
CA VAL A 202 8.41 -15.68 1.33
C VAL A 202 9.55 -15.19 2.23
N ARG A 203 9.23 -14.55 3.35
CA ARG A 203 10.22 -14.21 4.37
C ARG A 203 10.96 -15.51 4.71
N GLN A 204 12.22 -15.63 4.29
CA GLN A 204 13.09 -16.73 4.70
C GLN A 204 13.50 -16.53 6.16
#